data_AF-A0A3M4M1W4-F1
#
_entry.id   AF-A0A3M4M1W4-F1
#
_cell.length_a   1.000
_cell.length_b   1.000
_cell.length_c   1.000
_cell.angle_alpha   90.00
_cell.angle_beta   90.00
_cell.angle_gamma   90.00
#
_symmetry.space_group_name_H-M   'P 1'
#
loop_
_entity.id
_entity.type
_entity.pdbx_description
1 polymer ?
#
loop_
_entity_poly.entity_id
_entity_poly.type
_entity_poly.pdbx_seq_one_letter_code
_entity_poly.pdbx_strand_id
1 'polypeptide(L)'
;MDGLRMFKPPGKSIALFATGITVGVVFTFCWITAQPSAALTQGLPSEWKAASAQFDLRIRERFVIGIPTWQLIEQLKAQGFTPTWYEVDGEYGAMRSEDRFVCRIVARVYWRPGPSGTVVAIRGQYREEGC
;
A
#
# COMPACT_ATOMS: atom_id res chain seq x y z
N MET A 1 0.92 27.28 67.31
CA MET A 1 1.92 27.84 66.39
C MET A 1 2.99 26.76 66.29
N ASP A 2 3.13 25.91 65.28
CA ASP A 2 2.78 25.88 63.85
C ASP A 2 2.85 24.37 63.47
N GLY A 3 1.94 23.79 62.69
CA GLY A 3 1.91 23.94 61.24
C GLY A 3 2.37 22.67 60.53
N LEU A 4 1.56 21.60 60.59
CA LEU A 4 1.72 20.39 59.75
C LEU A 4 1.49 20.77 58.27
N ARG A 5 2.57 21.10 57.54
CA ARG A 5 2.49 21.24 56.07
C ARG A 5 2.65 19.88 55.42
N MET A 6 1.50 19.30 55.15
CA MET A 6 1.22 18.19 54.23
C MET A 6 1.92 18.42 52.87
N PHE A 7 2.94 17.62 52.57
CA PHE A 7 3.54 17.55 51.24
C PHE A 7 2.59 16.77 50.32
N LYS A 8 1.81 17.51 49.51
CA LYS A 8 0.93 16.93 48.48
C LYS A 8 1.80 16.56 47.27
N PRO A 9 1.88 15.28 46.86
CA PRO A 9 2.62 14.93 45.66
C PRO A 9 1.97 15.55 44.42
N PRO A 10 2.75 16.03 43.43
CA PRO A 10 2.22 16.60 42.19
C PRO A 10 1.72 15.49 41.26
N GLY A 11 0.68 14.77 41.66
CA GLY A 11 0.14 13.60 40.96
C GLY A 11 -0.64 13.89 39.67
N LYS A 12 -0.79 15.15 39.26
CA LYS A 12 -1.60 15.53 38.10
C LYS A 12 -0.83 15.57 36.78
N SER A 13 0.46 15.91 36.79
CA SER A 13 1.21 16.08 35.53
C SER A 13 1.61 14.74 34.91
N ILE A 14 1.97 13.74 35.71
CA ILE A 14 2.42 12.42 35.22
C ILE A 14 1.28 11.67 34.51
N ALA A 15 0.04 11.80 34.99
CA ALA A 15 -1.13 11.14 34.39
C ALA A 15 -1.49 11.67 32.99
N LEU A 16 -1.18 12.94 32.69
CA LEU A 16 -1.43 13.57 31.39
C LEU A 16 -0.40 13.18 30.31
N PHE A 17 0.86 12.95 30.70
CA PHE A 17 1.87 12.47 29.76
C PHE A 17 1.65 11.01 29.36
N ALA A 18 1.22 10.17 30.31
CA ALA A 18 0.94 8.76 30.06
C ALA A 18 -0.20 8.55 29.05
N THR A 19 -1.28 9.35 29.12
CA THR A 19 -2.37 9.28 28.14
C THR A 19 -1.96 9.79 26.77
N GLY A 20 -1.19 10.88 26.70
CA GLY A 20 -0.66 11.39 25.44
C GLY A 20 0.22 10.37 24.69
N ILE A 21 1.11 9.67 25.42
CA ILE A 21 1.96 8.62 24.84
C ILE A 21 1.12 7.44 24.35
N THR A 22 0.14 6.97 25.14
CA THR A 22 -0.72 5.84 24.72
C THR A 22 -1.52 6.17 23.47
N VAL A 23 -2.10 7.38 23.37
CA VAL A 23 -2.81 7.82 22.16
C VAL A 23 -1.86 7.91 20.97
N GLY A 24 -0.66 8.48 21.16
CA GLY A 24 0.36 8.54 20.11
C GLY A 24 0.80 7.14 19.64
N VAL A 25 1.04 6.21 20.57
CA VAL A 25 1.44 4.83 20.23
C VAL A 25 0.31 4.09 19.52
N VAL A 26 -0.93 4.15 20.00
CA VAL A 26 -2.08 3.51 19.35
C VAL A 26 -2.32 4.09 17.95
N PHE A 27 -2.24 5.40 17.80
CA PHE A 27 -2.39 6.05 16.50
C PHE A 27 -1.29 5.61 15.52
N THR A 28 -0.03 5.58 15.98
CA THR A 28 1.10 5.12 15.15
C THR A 28 0.96 3.64 14.80
N PHE A 29 0.53 2.80 15.73
CA PHE A 29 0.34 1.37 15.51
C PHE A 29 -0.79 1.11 14.50
N CYS A 30 -1.92 1.82 14.65
CA CYS A 30 -3.01 1.80 13.67
C CYS A 30 -2.55 2.30 12.28
N TRP A 31 -1.68 3.31 12.24
CA TRP A 31 -1.13 3.81 10.98
C TRP A 31 -0.23 2.78 10.29
N ILE A 32 0.62 2.08 11.05
CA ILE A 32 1.51 1.03 10.54
C ILE A 32 0.70 -0.17 10.03
N THR A 33 -0.32 -0.61 10.76
CA THR A 33 -1.15 -1.75 10.35
C THR A 33 -2.09 -1.42 9.19
N ALA A 34 -2.48 -0.16 9.02
CA ALA A 34 -3.33 0.29 7.92
C ALA A 34 -2.57 0.48 6.58
N GLN A 35 -1.24 0.33 6.56
CA GLN A 35 -0.50 0.45 5.29
C GLN A 35 -0.87 -0.69 4.33
N PRO A 36 -1.22 -0.38 3.08
CA PRO A 36 -1.59 -1.39 2.11
C PRO A 36 -0.41 -2.32 1.81
N SER A 37 -0.65 -3.63 1.89
CA SER A 37 0.37 -4.66 1.66
C SER A 37 1.03 -4.48 0.29
N ALA A 38 2.36 -4.54 0.23
CA ALA A 38 3.14 -4.45 -1.00
C ALA A 38 3.53 -5.83 -1.54
N ALA A 39 2.73 -6.87 -1.29
CA ALA A 39 3.12 -8.26 -1.52
C ALA A 39 3.52 -8.53 -2.97
N LEU A 40 2.84 -7.89 -3.93
CA LEU A 40 3.18 -8.02 -5.36
C LEU A 40 4.56 -7.47 -5.71
N THR A 41 5.05 -6.44 -5.02
CA THR A 41 6.33 -5.77 -5.31
C THR A 41 7.44 -6.05 -4.29
N GLN A 42 7.12 -6.76 -3.22
CA GLN A 42 8.07 -7.07 -2.15
C GLN A 42 9.18 -8.03 -2.61
N GLY A 43 10.44 -7.65 -2.40
CA GLY A 43 11.57 -8.53 -2.72
C GLY A 43 11.75 -8.80 -4.21
N LEU A 44 11.35 -7.86 -5.06
CA LEU A 44 11.74 -7.89 -6.47
C LEU A 44 13.27 -7.69 -6.60
N PRO A 45 13.91 -8.31 -7.61
CA PRO A 45 15.33 -8.15 -7.87
C PRO A 45 15.66 -6.70 -8.25
N SER A 46 16.93 -6.32 -8.08
CA SER A 46 17.41 -4.98 -8.43
C SER A 46 17.49 -4.71 -9.93
N GLU A 47 17.55 -5.75 -10.76
CA GLU A 47 17.57 -5.61 -12.21
C GLU A 47 16.15 -5.42 -12.76
N TRP A 48 15.90 -4.30 -13.45
CA TRP A 48 14.56 -3.92 -13.93
C TRP A 48 13.87 -4.96 -14.79
N LYS A 49 14.60 -5.60 -15.71
CA LYS A 49 14.03 -6.63 -16.60
C LYS A 49 13.57 -7.85 -15.80
N ALA A 50 14.40 -8.31 -14.86
CA ALA A 50 14.06 -9.42 -13.97
C ALA A 50 12.91 -9.04 -13.00
N ALA A 51 12.91 -7.80 -12.50
CA ALA A 51 11.89 -7.30 -11.59
C ALA A 51 10.52 -7.24 -12.26
N SER A 52 10.46 -6.70 -13.49
CA SER A 52 9.21 -6.66 -14.26
C SER A 52 8.70 -8.05 -14.61
N ALA A 53 9.60 -8.99 -14.95
CA ALA A 53 9.21 -10.36 -15.25
C ALA A 53 8.64 -11.08 -14.01
N GLN A 54 9.31 -10.97 -12.87
CA GLN A 54 8.82 -11.58 -11.63
C GLN A 54 7.53 -10.93 -11.14
N PHE A 55 7.39 -9.61 -11.30
CA PHE A 55 6.15 -8.91 -11.00
C PHE A 55 4.99 -9.39 -11.89
N ASP A 56 5.19 -9.51 -13.21
CA ASP A 56 4.18 -10.04 -14.13
C ASP A 56 3.76 -11.47 -13.76
N LEU A 57 4.72 -12.34 -13.40
CA LEU A 57 4.43 -13.69 -12.92
C LEU A 57 3.54 -13.68 -11.68
N ARG A 58 3.89 -12.88 -10.66
CA ARG A 58 3.09 -12.78 -9.42
C ARG A 58 1.69 -12.27 -9.67
N ILE A 59 1.53 -11.33 -10.60
CA ILE A 59 0.21 -10.82 -11.01
C ILE A 59 -0.63 -11.96 -11.61
N ARG A 60 -0.08 -12.72 -12.55
CA ARG A 60 -0.79 -13.82 -13.21
C ARG A 60 -1.07 -15.00 -12.29
N GLU A 61 -0.19 -15.29 -11.35
CA GLU A 61 -0.38 -16.31 -10.32
C GLU A 61 -1.46 -15.92 -9.32
N ARG A 62 -1.51 -14.62 -8.94
CA ARG A 62 -2.45 -14.12 -7.94
C ARG A 62 -3.85 -13.90 -8.51
N PHE A 63 -3.93 -13.42 -9.76
CA PHE A 63 -5.18 -13.02 -10.41
C PHE A 63 -5.46 -13.93 -11.61
N VAL A 64 -6.30 -14.91 -11.39
CA VAL A 64 -6.72 -15.85 -12.44
C VAL A 64 -7.62 -15.14 -13.44
N ILE A 65 -7.46 -15.47 -14.72
CA ILE A 65 -8.35 -15.01 -15.79
C ILE A 65 -9.78 -15.52 -15.48
N GLY A 66 -10.78 -14.68 -15.73
CA GLY A 66 -12.20 -14.97 -15.46
C GLY A 66 -12.74 -14.38 -14.16
N ILE A 67 -11.89 -13.81 -13.30
CA ILE A 67 -12.40 -13.08 -12.13
C ILE A 67 -13.19 -11.82 -12.54
N PRO A 68 -14.20 -11.41 -11.77
CA PRO A 68 -14.89 -10.15 -11.98
C PRO A 68 -13.93 -8.96 -11.87
N THR A 69 -14.06 -7.97 -12.77
CA THR A 69 -13.18 -6.79 -12.79
C THR A 69 -13.25 -5.99 -11.49
N TRP A 70 -14.43 -5.87 -10.88
CA TRP A 70 -14.59 -5.16 -9.61
C TRP A 70 -13.76 -5.81 -8.48
N GLN A 71 -13.70 -7.14 -8.46
CA GLN A 71 -12.95 -7.90 -7.46
C GLN A 71 -11.44 -7.76 -7.68
N LEU A 72 -10.98 -7.70 -8.94
CA LEU A 72 -9.59 -7.35 -9.26
C LEU A 72 -9.24 -5.97 -8.71
N ILE A 73 -10.08 -4.96 -8.98
CA ILE A 73 -9.85 -3.57 -8.55
C ILE A 73 -9.78 -3.47 -7.01
N GLU A 74 -10.67 -4.14 -6.28
CA GLU A 74 -10.62 -4.16 -4.81
C GLU A 74 -9.33 -4.77 -4.29
N GLN A 75 -8.90 -5.91 -4.84
CA GLN A 75 -7.65 -6.55 -4.42
C GLN A 75 -6.41 -5.71 -4.76
N LEU A 76 -6.41 -5.00 -5.88
CA LEU A 76 -5.36 -4.06 -6.25
C LEU A 76 -5.32 -2.86 -5.29
N LYS A 77 -6.49 -2.31 -4.93
CA LYS A 77 -6.59 -1.23 -3.92
C LYS A 77 -6.09 -1.66 -2.55
N ALA A 78 -6.41 -2.88 -2.11
CA ALA A 78 -5.88 -3.45 -0.86
C ALA A 78 -4.34 -3.57 -0.87
N GLN A 79 -3.76 -3.59 -2.07
CA GLN A 79 -2.32 -3.58 -2.30
C GLN A 79 -1.78 -2.20 -2.68
N GLY A 80 -2.53 -1.12 -2.44
CA GLY A 80 -2.05 0.25 -2.61
C GLY A 80 -1.92 0.69 -4.07
N PHE A 81 -2.53 -0.04 -5.01
CA PHE A 81 -2.65 0.40 -6.39
C PHE A 81 -3.86 1.33 -6.54
N THR A 82 -3.65 2.41 -7.27
CA THR A 82 -4.67 3.38 -7.63
C THR A 82 -5.09 3.11 -9.08
N PRO A 83 -6.38 2.86 -9.34
CA PRO A 83 -6.89 2.73 -10.72
C PRO A 83 -6.56 3.98 -11.53
N THR A 84 -6.06 3.78 -12.74
CA THR A 84 -5.82 4.87 -13.69
C THR A 84 -6.96 4.90 -14.70
N TRP A 85 -7.49 6.09 -14.95
CA TRP A 85 -8.60 6.30 -15.89
C TRP A 85 -8.19 6.19 -17.36
N TYR A 86 -6.89 6.04 -17.64
CA TYR A 86 -6.34 5.95 -18.99
C TYR A 86 -6.36 4.51 -19.46
N GLU A 87 -7.29 4.22 -20.36
CA GLU A 87 -7.28 3.03 -21.17
C GLU A 87 -6.20 3.18 -22.25
N VAL A 88 -5.23 2.28 -22.29
CA VAL A 88 -4.21 2.23 -23.34
C VAL A 88 -4.42 0.94 -24.11
N ASP A 89 -4.64 1.05 -25.41
CA ASP A 89 -4.87 -0.10 -26.30
C ASP A 89 -6.04 -1.02 -25.88
N GLY A 90 -7.09 -0.45 -25.28
CA GLY A 90 -8.24 -1.21 -24.77
C GLY A 90 -7.99 -1.91 -23.44
N GLU A 91 -6.91 -1.58 -22.74
CA GLU A 91 -6.56 -2.12 -21.43
C GLU A 91 -6.72 -1.06 -20.34
N TYR A 92 -7.42 -1.45 -19.28
CA TYR A 92 -7.53 -0.65 -18.06
C TYR A 92 -6.25 -0.81 -17.24
N GLY A 93 -5.90 0.24 -16.50
CA GLY A 93 -4.67 0.27 -15.71
C GLY A 93 -4.92 0.55 -14.24
N ALA A 94 -3.99 0.12 -13.40
CA ALA A 94 -3.80 0.62 -12.05
C ALA A 94 -2.31 0.79 -11.79
N MET A 95 -1.94 1.81 -11.02
CA MET A 95 -0.55 2.14 -10.72
C MET A 95 -0.31 2.25 -9.22
N ARG A 96 0.86 1.81 -8.77
CA ARG A 96 1.39 2.07 -7.44
C ARG A 96 2.76 2.72 -7.59
N SER A 97 2.93 3.91 -7.00
CA SER A 97 4.22 4.59 -6.92
C SER A 97 4.97 4.09 -5.69
N GLU A 98 6.22 3.68 -5.89
CA GLU A 98 7.18 3.35 -4.86
C GLU A 98 8.28 4.42 -4.86
N ASP A 99 7.85 5.66 -4.66
CA ASP A 99 8.74 6.81 -4.67
C ASP A 99 9.81 6.60 -3.58
N ARG A 100 11.06 6.44 -4.01
CA ARG A 100 12.23 6.57 -3.15
C ARG A 100 12.75 7.99 -3.35
N PHE A 101 13.38 8.56 -2.32
CA PHE A 101 13.81 9.96 -2.23
C PHE A 101 14.54 10.52 -3.48
N VAL A 102 15.10 9.65 -4.32
CA VAL A 102 15.86 10.01 -5.53
C VAL A 102 15.30 9.36 -6.80
N CYS A 103 14.41 8.38 -6.70
CA CYS A 103 13.99 7.56 -7.83
C CYS A 103 12.49 7.27 -7.78
N ARG A 104 11.81 7.55 -8.88
CA ARG A 104 10.40 7.26 -9.06
C ARG A 104 10.25 5.86 -9.66
N ILE A 105 9.87 4.92 -8.82
CA ILE A 105 9.61 3.53 -9.23
C ILE A 105 8.10 3.33 -9.31
N VAL A 106 7.61 2.75 -10.40
CA VAL A 106 6.18 2.56 -10.61
C VAL A 106 5.88 1.11 -10.99
N ALA A 107 4.98 0.50 -10.21
CA ALA A 107 4.35 -0.77 -10.54
C ALA A 107 3.02 -0.50 -11.25
N ARG A 108 2.84 -1.04 -12.45
CA ARG A 108 1.63 -0.88 -13.27
C ARG A 108 1.02 -2.24 -13.55
N VAL A 109 -0.28 -2.35 -13.32
CA VAL A 109 -1.07 -3.53 -13.65
C VAL A 109 -2.04 -3.14 -14.74
N TYR A 110 -2.03 -3.90 -15.83
CA TYR A 110 -2.95 -3.73 -16.96
C TYR A 110 -3.86 -4.94 -17.04
N TRP A 111 -5.13 -4.71 -17.33
CA TRP A 111 -6.09 -5.78 -17.57
C TRP A 111 -7.06 -5.42 -18.68
N ARG A 112 -7.59 -6.44 -19.33
CA ARG A 112 -8.61 -6.31 -20.36
C ARG A 112 -9.92 -6.91 -19.87
N PRO A 113 -11.03 -6.16 -19.90
CA PRO A 113 -12.33 -6.71 -19.59
C PRO A 113 -12.86 -7.52 -20.77
N GLY A 114 -13.50 -8.63 -20.46
CA GLY A 114 -14.31 -9.41 -21.37
C GLY A 114 -15.76 -8.93 -21.42
N PRO A 115 -16.57 -9.48 -22.33
CA PRO A 115 -17.97 -9.08 -22.52
C PRO A 115 -18.85 -9.32 -21.27
N SER A 116 -18.46 -10.27 -20.42
CA SER A 116 -19.11 -10.58 -19.13
C SER A 116 -18.66 -9.70 -17.96
N GLY A 117 -17.80 -8.68 -18.20
CA GLY A 117 -17.22 -7.86 -17.14
C GLY A 117 -16.13 -8.59 -16.32
N THR A 118 -15.68 -9.74 -16.78
CA THR A 118 -14.59 -10.53 -16.19
C THR A 118 -13.27 -10.22 -16.88
N VAL A 119 -12.15 -10.40 -16.18
CA VAL A 119 -10.81 -10.19 -16.74
C VAL A 119 -10.51 -11.28 -17.78
N VAL A 120 -10.14 -10.91 -19.01
CA VAL A 120 -9.73 -11.86 -20.07
C VAL A 120 -8.22 -11.88 -20.32
N ALA A 121 -7.53 -10.81 -19.93
CA ALA A 121 -6.08 -10.72 -19.96
C ALA A 121 -5.61 -9.84 -18.80
N ILE A 122 -4.46 -10.17 -18.24
CA ILE A 122 -3.80 -9.37 -17.20
C ILE A 122 -2.29 -9.43 -17.40
N ARG A 123 -1.61 -8.30 -17.16
CA ARG A 123 -0.16 -8.20 -17.18
C ARG A 123 0.34 -7.17 -16.17
N GLY A 124 1.54 -7.41 -15.65
CA GLY A 124 2.27 -6.48 -14.81
C GLY A 124 3.45 -5.85 -15.54
N GLN A 125 3.74 -4.59 -15.24
CA GLN A 125 4.97 -3.92 -15.62
C GLN A 125 5.57 -3.21 -14.41
N TYR A 126 6.86 -3.45 -14.14
CA TYR A 126 7.60 -2.75 -13.10
C TYR A 126 8.71 -1.94 -13.77
N ARG A 127 8.70 -0.62 -13.59
CA ARG A 127 9.65 0.27 -14.26
C ARG A 127 10.07 1.44 -13.39
N GLU A 128 11.24 1.96 -13.71
CA GLU A 128 11.71 3.26 -13.26
C GLU A 128 11.17 4.35 -14.20
N GLU A 129 10.56 5.40 -13.65
CA GLU A 129 10.08 6.57 -14.41
C GLU A 129 11.00 7.80 -14.24
N GLY A 130 12.16 7.63 -13.61
CA GLY A 130 13.22 8.62 -13.51
C GLY A 130 13.87 8.67 -12.13
N CYS A 131 15.18 8.89 -12.15
CA CYS A 131 16.00 9.49 -11.11
C CYS A 131 16.73 10.67 -11.78
#